data_AF-B9TBL7-F1
#
_entry.id   AF-B9TBL7-F1
#
_cell.length_a   1.000
_cell.length_b   1.000
_cell.length_c   1.000
_cell.angle_alpha   90.00
_cell.angle_beta   90.00
_cell.angle_gamma   90.00
#
_symmetry.space_group_name_H-M   'P 1'
#
loop_
_entity.id
_entity.type
_entity.pdbx_description
1 polymer ?
#
loop_
_entity_poly.entity_id
_entity_poly.type
_entity_poly.pdbx_seq_one_letter_code
_entity_poly.pdbx_strand_id
1 'polypeptide(L)' 'MTGLPRSTLYHYIKRGEFPAQVKLGARIVGWLESEVNEWLDSRITARQNVKRMN' A
#
# COMPACT_ATOMS: atom_id res chain seq x y z
N MET A 1 3.07 -2.75 -8.97
CA MET A 1 2.95 -1.28 -8.79
C MET A 1 1.48 -0.93 -8.53
N THR A 2 1.17 -0.04 -7.58
CA THR A 2 -0.16 0.08 -6.95
C THR A 2 -1.22 0.85 -7.75
N GLY A 3 -0.86 1.57 -8.82
CA GLY A 3 -1.79 2.33 -9.66
C GLY A 3 -2.50 3.51 -8.97
N LEU A 4 -2.19 3.78 -7.69
CA LEU A 4 -2.82 4.84 -6.91
C LEU A 4 -2.24 6.22 -7.23
N PRO A 5 -3.06 7.29 -7.24
CA PRO A 5 -2.57 8.65 -7.21
C PRO A 5 -1.67 8.90 -6.00
N ARG A 6 -0.67 9.77 -6.16
CA ARG A 6 0.29 10.10 -5.10
C ARG A 6 -0.41 10.59 -3.82
N SER A 7 -1.43 11.44 -3.94
CA SER A 7 -2.21 11.94 -2.80
C SER A 7 -2.88 10.82 -1.99
N THR A 8 -3.47 9.85 -2.68
CA THR A 8 -4.11 8.68 -2.05
C THR A 8 -3.06 7.81 -1.35
N LEU A 9 -1.91 7.60 -1.98
CA LEU A 9 -0.80 6.85 -1.37
C LEU A 9 -0.36 7.50 -0.05
N TYR A 10 -0.14 8.82 -0.06
CA TYR A 10 0.21 9.57 1.16
C TYR A 10 -0.90 9.59 2.20
N HIS A 11 -2.16 9.60 1.78
CA HIS A 11 -3.29 9.49 2.70
C HIS A 11 -3.29 8.16 3.45
N TYR A 12 -3.03 7.04 2.76
CA TYR A 12 -2.91 5.74 3.41
C TYR A 12 -1.66 5.63 4.28
N ILE A 13 -0.53 6.18 3.86
CA ILE A 13 0.68 6.25 4.71
C ILE A 13 0.38 7.01 6.01
N LYS A 14 -0.30 8.16 5.93
CA LYS A 14 -0.67 8.95 7.12
C LYS A 14 -1.61 8.18 8.06
N ARG A 15 -2.44 7.29 7.53
CA ARG A 15 -3.36 6.44 8.29
C ARG A 15 -2.72 5.14 8.81
N GLY A 16 -1.46 4.87 8.46
CA GLY A 16 -0.81 3.59 8.78
C GLY A 16 -1.36 2.41 7.98
N GLU A 17 -2.04 2.69 6.87
CA GLU A 17 -2.69 1.67 6.03
C GLU A 17 -1.82 1.24 4.85
N PHE A 18 -0.76 1.98 4.54
CA PHE A 18 0.22 1.65 3.50
C PHE A 18 1.64 1.76 4.09
N PRO A 19 2.60 0.93 3.67
CA PRO A 19 3.96 0.96 4.19
C PRO A 19 4.60 2.36 4.11
N ALA A 20 5.30 2.75 5.17
CA ALA A 20 6.04 3.99 5.18
C ALA A 20 7.21 3.92 4.18
N GLN A 21 7.48 5.04 3.51
CA GLN A 21 8.56 5.11 2.54
C GLN A 21 9.93 5.17 3.22
N VAL A 22 10.90 4.46 2.65
CA VAL A 22 12.32 4.53 3.03
C VAL A 22 13.01 5.61 2.21
N LYS A 23 13.76 6.52 2.87
CA LYS A 23 14.57 7.51 2.16
C LYS A 23 15.80 6.84 1.57
N LEU A 24 15.98 6.93 0.25
CA LEU A 24 17.13 6.40 -0.48
C LEU A 24 18.09 7.52 -0.94
N GLY A 25 17.62 8.78 -0.91
CA GLY A 25 18.42 9.96 -1.22
C GLY A 25 17.61 11.24 -1.05
N ALA A 26 18.21 12.39 -1.40
CA ALA A 26 17.60 13.70 -1.18
C ALA A 26 16.21 13.88 -1.82
N ARG A 27 15.98 13.23 -2.98
CA ARG A 27 14.70 13.29 -3.73
C ARG A 27 14.16 11.91 -4.10
N ILE A 28 14.73 10.84 -3.54
CA ILE A 28 14.42 9.45 -3.89
C ILE A 28 13.92 8.75 -2.64
N VAL A 29 12.73 8.17 -2.76
CA VAL A 29 12.14 7.30 -1.75
C VAL A 29 11.76 5.98 -2.40
N GLY A 30 11.84 4.91 -1.64
CA GLY A 30 11.41 3.58 -2.06
C GLY A 30 10.58 2.91 -0.97
N TRP A 31 10.16 1.70 -1.27
CA TRP A 31 9.46 0.81 -0.33
C TRP A 31 10.07 -0.57 -0.44
N LEU A 32 10.03 -1.32 0.65
CA LEU A 32 10.32 -2.75 0.61
C LEU A 32 9.25 -3.42 -0.24
N GLU A 33 9.68 -4.19 -1.25
CA GLU A 33 8.77 -4.86 -2.16
C GLU A 33 7.83 -5.83 -1.42
N SER A 34 8.34 -6.53 -0.40
CA SER A 34 7.57 -7.44 0.44
C SER A 34 6.41 -6.73 1.14
N GLU A 35 6.64 -5.56 1.74
CA GLU A 35 5.59 -4.81 2.45
C GLU A 35 4.49 -4.31 1.50
N VAL A 36 4.88 -3.91 0.28
CA VAL A 36 3.91 -3.49 -0.74
C VAL A 36 3.08 -4.69 -1.22
N ASN A 37 3.70 -5.86 -1.38
CA ASN A 37 3.01 -7.08 -1.76
C ASN A 37 2.06 -7.56 -0.66
N GLU A 38 2.51 -7.58 0.60
CA GLU A 38 1.65 -7.89 1.76
C GLU A 38 0.43 -6.97 1.83
N TRP A 39 0.64 -5.66 1.59
CA TRP A 39 -0.46 -4.71 1.50
C TRP A 39 -1.44 -5.06 0.38
N LEU A 40 -0.96 -5.37 -0.83
CA LEU A 40 -1.82 -5.77 -1.96
C LEU A 40 -2.62 -7.03 -1.64
N ASP A 41 -1.97 -8.03 -1.06
CA ASP A 41 -2.59 -9.30 -0.67
C ASP A 41 -3.68 -9.12 0.38
N SER A 42 -3.47 -8.21 1.34
CA SER A 42 -4.49 -7.84 2.33
C SER A 42 -5.75 -7.27 1.67
N ARG A 43 -5.60 -6.43 0.63
CA ARG A 43 -6.72 -5.82 -0.12
C ARG A 43 -7.45 -6.85 -0.97
N ILE A 44 -6.72 -7.77 -1.59
CA ILE A 44 -7.31 -8.88 -2.36
C ILE A 44 -8.12 -9.78 -1.43
N THR A 45 -7.55 -10.17 -0.29
CA THR A 45 -8.21 -10.99 0.73
C THR A 45 -9.47 -10.31 1.26
N ALA A 46 -9.39 -9.03 1.65
CA ALA A 46 -10.55 -8.27 2.11
C ALA A 46 -11.68 -8.24 1.07
N ARG A 47 -11.34 -8.01 -0.21
CA ARG A 47 -12.32 -8.03 -1.31
C ARG A 47 -12.95 -9.41 -1.49
N GLN A 48 -12.17 -10.49 -1.40
CA GLN A 48 -12.67 -11.86 -1.53
C GLN A 48 -13.59 -12.23 -0.36
N ASN A 49 -13.26 -11.81 0.86
CA ASN A 49 -14.08 -12.04 2.04
C ASN A 49 -15.45 -11.36 1.90
N VAL A 50 -15.49 -10.11 1.42
CA VAL A 50 -16.76 -9.41 1.14
C VAL A 50 -17.59 -10.17 0.10
N LYS A 51 -16.98 -10.68 -0.97
CA LYS A 51 -17.69 -11.45 -2.00
C LYS A 51 -18.30 -12.77 -1.50
N ARG A 52 -17.75 -13.38 -0.45
CA ARG A 52 -18.26 -14.64 0.12
C ARG A 52 -19.42 -14.45 1.10
N MET A 53 -19.65 -13.21 1.55
CA MET A 53 -20.72 -12.87 2.49
C MET A 53 -22.00 -12.40 1.78
N ASN A 54 -21.96 -12.24 0.46
CA ASN A 54 -23.08 -11.93 -0.43
C ASN A 54 -23.53 -13.18 -1.18
#